data_AF-X1V197-F1
#
_entry.id   AF-X1V197-F1
#
_cell.length_a   1.000
_cell.length_b   1.000
_cell.length_c   1.000
_cell.angle_alpha   90.00
_cell.angle_beta   90.00
_cell.angle_gamma   90.00
#
_symmetry.space_group_name_H-M   'P 1'
#
loop_
_entity.id
_entity.type
_entity.pdbx_description
1 polymer ?
#
loop_
_entity_poly.entity_id
_entity_poly.type
_entity_poly.pdbx_seq_one_letter_code
_entity_poly.pdbx_strand_id
1 'polypeptide(L)'
;MAAAGPACSLAIAGLFYLVSFFTQDAIVPVAAVAFQLAYINAALAAFNLIPGFPLDGGRVFRSILWRVTGNYKRSTRIATRVGQGTGYLFILGGILIVFLQPFGWGWFSGLWLAFIGWFLGNAASASYRQAQWRGALQGFTASQVMTSDYPVVPLSITVGQLVQGYIFTSGCGCFLVADEGGVRGILTLPNIKSVPQPNWGMT
;
A
#
# COMPACT_ATOMS: atom_id res chain seq x y z
N MET A 1 10.52 -9.00 -4.36
CA MET A 1 9.61 -8.92 -3.19
C MET A 1 8.19 -9.40 -3.47
N ALA A 2 7.62 -9.28 -4.68
CA ALA A 2 6.24 -9.72 -4.95
C ALA A 2 5.95 -11.23 -4.78
N ALA A 3 6.95 -12.10 -4.94
CA ALA A 3 6.76 -13.55 -4.80
C ALA A 3 6.73 -14.04 -3.33
N ALA A 4 7.12 -13.20 -2.36
CA ALA A 4 7.22 -13.62 -0.96
C ALA A 4 5.84 -13.91 -0.33
N GLY A 5 4.79 -13.16 -0.72
CA GLY A 5 3.43 -13.38 -0.24
C GLY A 5 2.90 -14.77 -0.62
N PRO A 6 2.78 -15.09 -1.93
CA PRO A 6 2.35 -16.41 -2.38
C PRO A 6 3.22 -17.54 -1.84
N ALA A 7 4.53 -17.35 -1.73
CA ALA A 7 5.43 -18.36 -1.17
C ALA A 7 5.16 -18.64 0.31
N CYS A 8 4.94 -17.60 1.13
CA CYS A 8 4.55 -17.78 2.53
C CYS A 8 3.19 -18.49 2.65
N SER A 9 2.19 -18.08 1.88
CA SER A 9 0.88 -18.74 1.88
C SER A 9 0.98 -20.21 1.46
N LEU A 10 1.78 -20.55 0.45
CA LEU A 10 2.02 -21.94 0.06
C LEU A 10 2.78 -22.73 1.13
N ALA A 11 3.77 -22.12 1.80
CA ALA A 11 4.49 -22.76 2.89
C ALA A 11 3.57 -23.08 4.08
N ILE A 12 2.73 -22.12 4.46
CA ILE A 12 1.72 -22.29 5.51
C ILE A 12 0.69 -23.36 5.10
N ALA A 13 0.25 -23.35 3.84
CA ALA A 13 -0.66 -24.37 3.31
C ALA A 13 -0.05 -25.78 3.40
N GLY A 14 1.20 -25.94 2.98
CA GLY A 14 1.93 -27.21 3.06
C GLY A 14 2.10 -27.68 4.51
N LEU A 15 2.46 -26.77 5.43
CA LEU A 15 2.59 -27.09 6.85
C LEU A 15 1.28 -27.62 7.45
N PHE A 16 0.18 -26.89 7.25
CA PHE A 16 -1.13 -27.31 7.77
C PHE A 16 -1.65 -28.58 7.10
N TYR A 17 -1.34 -28.80 5.82
CA TYR A 17 -1.65 -30.04 5.13
C TYR A 17 -0.91 -31.23 5.76
N LEU A 18 0.38 -31.08 6.07
CA LEU A 18 1.15 -32.11 6.78
C LEU A 18 0.58 -32.38 8.18
N VAL A 19 0.26 -31.33 8.94
CA VAL A 19 -0.38 -31.48 10.26
C VAL A 19 -1.70 -32.25 10.14
N SER A 20 -2.53 -31.91 9.16
CA SER A 20 -3.79 -32.60 8.90
C SER A 20 -3.56 -34.08 8.59
N PHE A 21 -2.60 -34.40 7.71
CA PHE A 21 -2.26 -35.76 7.34
C PHE A 21 -1.80 -36.62 8.52
N PHE A 22 -0.97 -36.07 9.42
CA PHE A 22 -0.49 -36.82 10.60
C PHE A 22 -1.51 -36.91 11.74
N THR A 23 -2.48 -36.00 11.80
CA THR A 23 -3.49 -35.98 12.88
C THR A 23 -4.84 -36.57 12.48
N GLN A 24 -5.03 -36.93 11.21
CA GLN A 24 -6.31 -37.43 10.67
C GLN A 24 -6.85 -38.64 11.45
N ASP A 25 -5.97 -39.55 11.88
CA ASP A 25 -6.35 -40.79 12.58
C ASP A 25 -6.34 -40.64 14.11
N ALA A 26 -5.70 -39.59 14.64
CA ALA A 26 -5.51 -39.40 16.08
C ALA A 26 -6.49 -38.37 16.67
N ILE A 27 -6.68 -37.23 16.00
CA ILE A 27 -7.47 -36.09 16.51
C ILE A 27 -8.25 -35.47 15.35
N VAL A 28 -9.39 -36.09 15.01
CA VAL A 28 -10.25 -35.70 13.88
C VAL A 28 -10.60 -34.19 13.84
N PRO A 29 -10.95 -33.52 14.95
CA PRO A 29 -11.24 -32.08 14.92
C PRO A 29 -10.04 -31.21 14.52
N VAL A 30 -8.84 -31.57 14.98
CA VAL A 30 -7.61 -30.84 14.66
C VAL A 30 -7.26 -31.03 13.19
N ALA A 31 -7.38 -32.26 12.68
CA ALA A 31 -7.12 -32.56 11.27
C ALA A 31 -8.07 -31.79 10.34
N ALA A 32 -9.34 -31.66 10.70
CA ALA A 32 -10.34 -30.92 9.94
C ALA A 32 -10.03 -29.41 9.89
N VAL A 33 -9.69 -28.80 11.03
CA VAL A 33 -9.31 -27.38 11.09
C VAL A 33 -8.01 -27.13 10.31
N ALA A 34 -7.01 -27.99 10.47
CA ALA A 34 -5.75 -27.91 9.75
C ALA A 34 -5.96 -28.01 8.23
N PHE A 35 -6.81 -28.95 7.77
CA PHE A 35 -7.16 -29.05 6.36
C PHE A 35 -7.82 -27.78 5.82
N GLN A 36 -8.76 -27.21 6.59
CA GLN A 36 -9.44 -25.97 6.19
C GLN A 36 -8.46 -24.78 6.11
N LEU A 37 -7.53 -24.67 7.04
CA LEU A 37 -6.47 -23.66 7.01
C LEU A 37 -5.53 -23.86 5.81
N ALA A 38 -5.18 -25.11 5.50
CA ALA A 38 -4.38 -25.43 4.33
C ALA A 38 -5.10 -25.00 3.04
N TYR A 39 -6.39 -25.33 2.92
CA TYR A 39 -7.22 -24.95 1.79
C TYR A 39 -7.32 -23.43 1.61
N ILE A 40 -7.60 -22.68 2.68
CA ILE A 40 -7.70 -21.21 2.62
C ILE A 40 -6.37 -20.59 2.19
N ASN A 41 -5.24 -21.05 2.74
CA ASN A 41 -3.92 -20.52 2.38
C ASN A 41 -3.53 -20.88 0.94
N ALA A 42 -3.87 -22.08 0.48
CA ALA A 42 -3.66 -22.49 -0.92
C ALA A 42 -4.53 -21.65 -1.87
N ALA A 43 -5.80 -21.42 -1.53
CA ALA A 43 -6.70 -20.55 -2.29
C ALA A 43 -6.18 -19.10 -2.33
N LEU A 44 -5.68 -18.58 -1.20
CA LEU A 44 -5.09 -17.24 -1.13
C LEU A 44 -3.82 -17.12 -1.98
N ALA A 45 -2.96 -18.16 -1.97
CA ALA A 45 -1.79 -18.21 -2.83
C ALA A 45 -2.17 -18.23 -4.31
N ALA A 46 -3.13 -19.08 -4.70
CA ALA A 46 -3.63 -19.16 -6.06
C ALA A 46 -4.24 -17.83 -6.52
N PHE A 47 -5.05 -17.19 -5.67
CA PHE A 47 -5.62 -15.89 -5.94
C PHE A 47 -4.53 -14.82 -6.11
N ASN A 48 -3.54 -14.78 -5.22
CA ASN A 48 -2.42 -13.84 -5.33
C ASN A 48 -1.51 -14.10 -6.54
N LEU A 49 -1.53 -15.29 -7.14
CA LEU A 49 -0.78 -15.60 -8.36
C LEU A 49 -1.50 -15.22 -9.66
N ILE A 50 -2.78 -14.82 -9.60
CA ILE A 50 -3.53 -14.40 -10.78
C ILE A 50 -2.80 -13.23 -11.47
N PRO A 51 -2.59 -13.30 -12.80
CA PRO A 51 -1.92 -12.24 -13.54
C PRO A 51 -2.82 -11.01 -13.60
N GLY A 52 -2.42 -9.94 -12.89
CA GLY A 52 -3.13 -8.66 -12.93
C GLY A 52 -2.92 -7.83 -11.68
N PHE A 53 -2.85 -6.50 -11.81
CA PHE A 53 -2.92 -5.63 -10.63
C PHE A 53 -4.31 -5.68 -10.00
N PRO A 54 -4.44 -5.54 -8.67
CA PRO A 54 -3.44 -5.19 -7.65
C PRO A 54 -2.60 -6.36 -7.09
N LEU A 55 -2.88 -7.59 -7.54
CA LEU A 55 -2.36 -8.83 -6.93
C LEU A 55 -0.84 -8.96 -7.14
N ASP A 56 -0.21 -9.78 -6.29
CA ASP A 56 1.24 -10.02 -6.36
C ASP A 56 1.66 -10.65 -7.70
N GLY A 57 0.82 -11.51 -8.28
CA GLY A 57 0.95 -12.10 -9.61
C GLY A 57 0.96 -11.05 -10.71
N GLY A 58 0.25 -9.92 -10.55
CA GLY A 58 0.34 -8.76 -11.44
C GLY A 58 1.71 -8.10 -11.45
N ARG A 59 2.39 -8.06 -10.30
CA ARG A 59 3.77 -7.51 -10.21
C ARG A 59 4.78 -8.43 -10.87
N VAL A 60 4.62 -9.75 -10.69
CA VAL A 60 5.43 -10.77 -11.38
C VAL A 60 5.18 -10.74 -12.88
N PHE A 61 3.92 -10.71 -13.30
CA PHE A 61 3.54 -10.61 -14.71
C PHE A 61 4.10 -9.34 -15.36
N ARG A 62 4.03 -8.20 -14.66
CA ARG A 62 4.61 -6.94 -15.12
C ARG A 62 6.13 -7.02 -15.28
N SER A 63 6.87 -7.68 -14.37
CA SER A 63 8.33 -7.77 -14.50
C SER A 63 8.74 -8.63 -15.69
N ILE A 64 7.99 -9.70 -15.97
CA ILE A 64 8.15 -10.50 -17.19
C ILE A 64 7.87 -9.64 -18.43
N LEU A 65 6.76 -8.91 -18.44
CA LEU A 65 6.41 -7.98 -19.53
C LEU A 65 7.46 -6.89 -19.73
N TRP A 66 8.04 -6.36 -18.66
CA TRP A 66 9.09 -5.36 -18.74
C TRP A 66 10.37 -5.92 -19.36
N ARG A 67 10.75 -7.15 -19.00
CA ARG A 67 11.88 -7.84 -19.61
C ARG A 67 11.69 -8.04 -21.12
N VAL A 68 10.46 -8.29 -21.57
CA VAL A 68 10.15 -8.50 -23.00
C VAL A 68 9.98 -7.17 -23.76
N THR A 69 9.27 -6.20 -23.20
CA THR A 69 8.92 -4.95 -23.91
C THR A 69 9.93 -3.82 -23.71
N GLY A 70 10.83 -3.90 -22.72
CA GLY A 70 11.79 -2.85 -22.35
C GLY A 70 11.18 -1.57 -21.81
N ASN A 71 9.84 -1.42 -21.85
CA ASN A 71 9.15 -0.19 -21.47
C ASN A 71 8.28 -0.40 -20.23
N TYR A 72 8.68 0.25 -19.14
CA TYR A 72 8.02 0.15 -17.85
C TYR A 72 6.57 0.65 -17.89
N LYS A 73 6.28 1.76 -18.60
CA LYS A 73 4.93 2.32 -18.70
C LYS A 73 3.98 1.39 -19.45
N ARG A 74 4.43 0.81 -20.58
CA ARG A 74 3.63 -0.16 -21.35
C ARG A 74 3.34 -1.42 -20.54
N SER A 75 4.34 -1.94 -19.84
CA SER A 75 4.21 -3.13 -18.98
C SER A 75 3.16 -2.94 -17.88
N THR A 76 3.17 -1.78 -17.21
CA THR A 76 2.15 -1.45 -16.20
C THR A 76 0.77 -1.40 -16.80
N ARG A 77 0.62 -0.71 -17.95
CA ARG A 77 -0.69 -0.53 -18.59
C ARG A 77 -1.29 -1.89 -18.97
N ILE A 78 -0.47 -2.81 -19.50
CA ILE A 78 -0.93 -4.15 -19.86
C ILE A 78 -1.32 -4.93 -18.60
N ALA A 79 -0.45 -4.97 -17.57
CA ALA A 79 -0.74 -5.67 -16.32
C ALA A 79 -2.01 -5.12 -15.60
N THR A 80 -2.26 -3.81 -15.67
CA THR A 80 -3.49 -3.21 -15.14
C THR A 80 -4.71 -3.64 -15.94
N ARG A 81 -4.65 -3.62 -17.29
CA ARG A 81 -5.78 -4.05 -18.13
C ARG A 81 -6.13 -5.52 -17.95
N VAL A 82 -5.12 -6.39 -17.81
CA VAL A 82 -5.37 -7.81 -17.53
C VAL A 82 -6.06 -7.96 -16.18
N GLY A 83 -5.61 -7.25 -15.14
CA GLY A 83 -6.29 -7.26 -13.83
C GLY A 83 -7.74 -6.77 -13.87
N GLN A 84 -8.01 -5.69 -14.62
CA GLN A 84 -9.38 -5.22 -14.86
C GLN A 84 -10.23 -6.27 -15.61
N GLY A 85 -9.66 -6.90 -16.64
CA GLY A 85 -10.30 -7.98 -17.38
C GLY A 85 -10.67 -9.16 -16.48
N THR A 86 -9.75 -9.61 -15.63
CA THR A 86 -10.02 -10.67 -14.64
C THR A 86 -11.13 -10.26 -13.66
N GLY A 87 -11.13 -9.00 -13.20
CA GLY A 87 -12.19 -8.47 -12.35
C GLY A 87 -13.56 -8.50 -13.03
N TYR A 88 -13.64 -8.08 -14.30
CA TYR A 88 -14.88 -8.18 -15.09
C TYR A 88 -15.33 -9.62 -15.31
N LEU A 89 -14.39 -10.55 -15.51
CA LEU A 89 -14.67 -11.96 -15.67
C LEU A 89 -15.30 -12.55 -14.39
N PHE A 90 -14.82 -12.14 -13.21
CA PHE A 90 -15.43 -12.51 -11.93
C PHE A 90 -16.81 -11.89 -11.72
N ILE A 91 -17.02 -10.63 -12.14
CA ILE A 91 -18.35 -10.01 -12.10
C ILE A 91 -19.32 -10.78 -13.00
N LEU A 92 -18.93 -11.04 -14.24
CA LEU A 92 -19.76 -11.73 -15.22
C LEU A 92 -20.06 -13.17 -14.76
N GLY A 93 -19.05 -13.89 -14.26
CA GLY A 93 -19.23 -15.21 -13.66
C GLY A 93 -20.16 -15.18 -12.45
N GLY A 94 -20.04 -14.18 -11.58
CA GLY A 94 -20.89 -14.02 -10.40
C GLY A 94 -22.34 -13.78 -10.79
N ILE A 95 -22.57 -12.89 -11.76
CA ILE A 95 -23.89 -12.65 -12.34
C ILE A 95 -24.46 -13.95 -12.94
N LEU A 96 -23.69 -14.66 -13.77
CA LEU A 96 -24.14 -15.93 -14.36
C LEU A 96 -24.55 -16.95 -13.29
N ILE A 97 -23.80 -17.08 -12.20
CA ILE A 97 -24.14 -17.98 -11.08
C ILE A 97 -25.47 -17.57 -10.43
N VAL A 98 -25.69 -16.26 -10.19
CA VAL A 98 -26.97 -15.78 -9.64
C VAL A 98 -28.16 -16.12 -10.55
N PHE A 99 -27.99 -15.98 -11.87
CA PHE A 99 -29.05 -16.26 -12.84
C PHE A 99 -29.28 -17.76 -13.09
N LEU A 100 -28.23 -18.58 -13.10
CA LEU A 100 -28.31 -20.03 -13.35
C LEU A 100 -28.67 -20.83 -12.10
N GLN A 101 -28.30 -20.34 -10.91
CA GLN A 101 -28.58 -20.98 -9.62
C GLN A 101 -29.30 -20.02 -8.66
N PRO A 102 -30.51 -19.55 -9.00
CA PRO A 102 -31.25 -18.59 -8.18
C PRO A 102 -31.79 -19.21 -6.88
N PHE A 103 -31.93 -20.54 -6.82
CA PHE A 103 -32.44 -21.26 -5.65
C PHE A 103 -31.28 -21.86 -4.81
N GLY A 104 -31.32 -21.70 -3.49
CA GLY A 104 -30.30 -22.20 -2.56
C GLY A 104 -29.26 -21.14 -2.14
N TRP A 105 -28.00 -21.55 -1.90
CA TRP A 105 -26.88 -20.66 -1.53
C TRP A 105 -26.10 -20.10 -2.75
N GLY A 106 -26.49 -20.46 -3.97
CA GLY A 106 -25.82 -20.06 -5.21
C GLY A 106 -25.84 -18.54 -5.45
N TRP A 107 -26.97 -17.88 -5.16
CA TRP A 107 -27.09 -16.41 -5.30
C TRP A 107 -26.10 -15.66 -4.39
N PHE A 108 -25.87 -16.13 -3.16
CA PHE A 108 -24.90 -15.53 -2.24
C PHE A 108 -23.47 -15.70 -2.76
N SER A 109 -23.14 -16.90 -3.25
CA SER A 109 -21.83 -17.17 -3.87
C SER A 109 -21.58 -16.30 -5.11
N GLY A 110 -22.59 -16.16 -5.98
CA GLY A 110 -22.51 -15.30 -7.16
C GLY A 110 -22.36 -13.82 -6.81
N LEU A 111 -23.12 -13.33 -5.82
CA LEU A 111 -23.00 -11.97 -5.32
C LEU A 111 -21.61 -11.72 -4.69
N TRP A 112 -21.10 -12.67 -3.92
CA TRP A 112 -19.77 -12.60 -3.32
C TRP A 112 -18.68 -12.57 -4.39
N LEU A 113 -18.77 -13.41 -5.42
CA LEU A 113 -17.84 -13.41 -6.54
C LEU A 113 -17.87 -12.08 -7.30
N ALA A 114 -19.07 -11.53 -7.54
CA ALA A 114 -19.23 -10.23 -8.19
C ALA A 114 -18.64 -9.10 -7.34
N PHE A 115 -18.82 -9.15 -6.02
CA PHE A 115 -18.20 -8.21 -5.09
C PHE A 115 -16.66 -8.28 -5.14
N ILE A 116 -16.08 -9.49 -5.16
CA ILE A 116 -14.63 -9.68 -5.32
C ILE A 116 -14.15 -9.08 -6.66
N GLY A 117 -14.87 -9.35 -7.75
CA GLY A 117 -14.53 -8.80 -9.06
C GLY A 117 -14.58 -7.27 -9.10
N TRP A 118 -15.60 -6.66 -8.50
CA TRP A 118 -15.71 -5.21 -8.36
C TRP A 118 -14.60 -4.62 -7.48
N PHE A 119 -14.27 -5.25 -6.37
CA PHE A 119 -13.17 -4.86 -5.50
C PHE A 119 -11.83 -4.92 -6.24
N LEU A 120 -11.59 -5.99 -7.01
CA LEU A 120 -10.38 -6.17 -7.81
C LEU A 120 -10.25 -5.05 -8.86
N GLY A 121 -11.34 -4.72 -9.56
CA GLY A 121 -11.37 -3.61 -10.53
C GLY A 121 -11.09 -2.24 -9.90
N ASN A 122 -11.65 -1.96 -8.72
CA ASN A 122 -11.38 -0.73 -7.98
C ASN A 122 -9.92 -0.64 -7.51
N ALA A 123 -9.41 -1.70 -6.91
CA ALA A 123 -8.04 -1.74 -6.41
C ALA A 123 -6.99 -1.67 -7.54
N ALA A 124 -7.27 -2.27 -8.70
CA ALA A 124 -6.45 -2.14 -9.90
C ALA A 124 -6.38 -0.68 -10.39
N SER A 125 -7.54 0.00 -10.41
CA SER A 125 -7.67 1.39 -10.84
C SER A 125 -6.99 2.36 -9.85
N ALA A 126 -7.13 2.12 -8.54
CA ALA A 126 -6.44 2.88 -7.51
C ALA A 126 -4.90 2.75 -7.63
N SER A 127 -4.40 1.52 -7.83
CA SER A 127 -2.97 1.25 -8.03
C SER A 127 -2.42 1.97 -9.27
N TYR A 128 -3.20 2.00 -10.36
CA TYR A 128 -2.83 2.71 -11.58
C TYR A 128 -2.74 4.23 -11.37
N ARG A 129 -3.72 4.83 -10.67
CA ARG A 129 -3.70 6.26 -10.33
C ARG A 129 -2.46 6.61 -9.50
N GLN A 130 -2.13 5.81 -8.49
CA GLN A 130 -0.94 6.02 -7.66
C GLN A 130 0.35 5.94 -8.50
N ALA A 131 0.43 5.00 -9.44
CA ALA A 131 1.57 4.89 -10.34
C ALA A 131 1.70 6.10 -11.29
N GLN A 132 0.57 6.66 -11.76
CA GLN A 132 0.58 7.88 -12.58
C GLN A 132 1.06 9.10 -11.81
N TRP A 133 0.58 9.30 -10.58
CA TRP A 133 1.01 10.42 -9.74
C TRP A 133 2.51 10.42 -9.47
N ARG A 134 3.07 9.25 -9.14
CA ARG A 134 4.53 9.10 -9.00
C ARG A 134 5.27 9.40 -10.31
N GLY A 135 4.74 8.95 -11.45
CA GLY A 135 5.33 9.22 -12.76
C GLY A 135 5.27 10.70 -13.16
N ALA A 136 4.21 11.43 -12.79
CA ALA A 136 4.11 12.87 -13.01
C ALA A 136 5.07 13.65 -12.10
N LEU A 137 5.18 13.25 -10.83
CA LEU A 137 6.05 13.90 -9.85
C LEU A 137 7.55 13.62 -10.08
N GLN A 138 7.92 12.52 -10.74
CA GLN A 138 9.31 12.23 -11.09
C GLN A 138 9.97 13.29 -12.00
N GLY A 139 9.16 14.09 -12.72
CA GLY A 139 9.67 15.21 -13.52
C GLY A 139 9.91 16.49 -12.74
N PHE A 140 9.46 16.57 -11.48
CA PHE A 140 9.59 17.76 -10.64
C PHE A 140 10.64 17.53 -9.55
N THR A 141 11.51 18.52 -9.36
CA THR A 141 12.47 18.51 -8.25
C THR A 141 11.88 19.19 -7.03
N ALA A 142 12.28 18.78 -5.82
CA ALA A 142 11.83 19.42 -4.58
C ALA A 142 12.12 20.93 -4.59
N SER A 143 13.22 21.36 -5.21
CA SER A 143 13.58 22.76 -5.38
C SER A 143 12.57 23.58 -6.19
N GLN A 144 11.78 22.96 -7.08
CA GLN A 144 10.78 23.66 -7.90
C GLN A 144 9.48 23.93 -7.14
N VAL A 145 9.23 23.22 -6.04
CA VAL A 145 8.00 23.33 -5.24
C VAL A 145 8.28 23.95 -3.87
N MET A 146 9.54 23.95 -3.43
CA MET A 146 9.95 24.52 -2.15
C MET A 146 9.91 26.05 -2.20
N THR A 147 9.31 26.65 -1.16
CA THR A 147 9.47 28.08 -0.88
C THR A 147 10.95 28.36 -0.58
N SER A 148 11.58 29.16 -1.44
CA SER A 148 13.02 29.49 -1.31
C SER A 148 13.30 30.54 -0.24
N ASP A 149 12.26 31.24 0.21
CA ASP A 149 12.34 32.20 1.31
C ASP A 149 12.14 31.47 2.64
N TYR A 150 13.25 31.06 3.27
CA TYR A 150 13.23 30.45 4.60
C TYR A 150 14.06 31.32 5.57
N PRO A 151 13.47 31.78 6.68
CA PRO A 151 14.22 32.50 7.70
C PRO A 151 15.20 31.55 8.40
N VAL A 152 16.49 31.90 8.33
CA VAL A 152 17.57 31.24 9.06
C VAL A 152 17.76 31.96 10.39
N VAL A 153 17.76 31.20 11.48
CA VAL A 153 17.78 31.75 12.84
C VAL A 153 19.01 31.25 13.61
N PRO A 154 19.75 32.13 14.30
CA PRO A 154 20.92 31.72 15.08
C PRO A 154 20.54 30.90 16.32
N LEU A 155 21.43 30.00 16.73
CA LEU A 155 21.26 29.16 17.94
C LEU A 155 21.11 29.95 19.25
N SER A 156 21.56 31.20 19.26
CA SER A 156 21.50 32.07 20.45
C SER A 156 20.15 32.75 20.65
N ILE A 157 19.19 32.57 19.73
CA ILE A 157 17.86 33.16 19.90
C ILE A 157 17.09 32.38 20.96
N THR A 158 16.36 33.08 21.83
CA THR A 158 15.41 32.44 22.74
C THR A 158 14.11 32.14 22.02
N VAL A 159 13.37 31.12 22.49
CA VAL A 159 12.05 30.78 21.94
C VAL A 159 11.09 31.99 22.00
N GLY A 160 11.20 32.83 23.04
CA GLY A 160 10.41 34.06 23.15
C GLY A 160 10.67 35.08 22.03
N GLN A 161 11.95 35.32 21.69
CA GLN A 161 12.34 36.23 20.61
C GLN A 161 11.97 35.68 19.22
N LEU A 162 12.02 34.36 19.04
CA LEU A 162 11.58 33.68 17.82
C LEU A 162 10.08 33.90 17.58
N VAL A 163 9.25 33.70 18.60
CA VAL A 163 7.79 33.83 18.50
C VAL A 163 7.39 35.28 18.21
N GLN A 164 8.00 36.25 18.90
CA GLN A 164 7.60 37.65 18.81
C GLN A 164 8.14 38.35 17.55
N GLY A 165 9.34 37.98 17.08
CA GLY A 165 10.00 38.61 15.94
C GLY A 165 9.73 37.95 14.57
N TYR A 166 9.68 36.61 14.53
CA TYR A 166 9.68 35.88 13.26
C TYR A 166 8.33 35.25 12.91
N ILE A 167 7.62 34.69 13.89
CA ILE A 167 6.35 33.99 13.64
C ILE A 167 5.24 34.98 13.21
N PHE A 168 5.17 36.16 13.84
CA PHE A 168 4.16 37.18 13.50
C PHE A 168 4.45 37.93 12.19
N THR A 169 5.72 38.02 11.78
CA THR A 169 6.13 38.82 10.61
C THR A 169 6.18 38.01 9.32
N SER A 170 6.60 36.73 9.39
CA SER A 170 6.91 35.94 8.19
C SER A 170 5.85 34.90 7.82
N GLY A 171 4.89 34.60 8.72
CA GLY A 171 3.82 33.61 8.48
C GLY A 171 4.30 32.16 8.22
N CYS A 172 5.61 31.91 8.28
CA CYS A 172 6.23 30.62 8.00
C CYS A 172 6.17 29.69 9.21
N GLY A 173 5.87 28.40 8.97
CA GLY A 173 5.71 27.39 10.03
C GLY A 173 6.96 26.56 10.35
N CYS A 174 8.07 26.80 9.63
CA CYS A 174 9.33 26.08 9.75
C CYS A 174 10.51 27.07 9.66
N PHE A 175 11.42 26.99 10.61
CA PHE A 175 12.60 27.84 10.74
C PHE A 175 13.85 26.97 10.74
N LEU A 176 14.88 27.40 10.01
CA LEU A 176 16.14 26.66 9.93
C LEU A 176 17.11 27.20 10.99
N VAL A 177 17.60 26.35 11.87
CA VAL A 177 18.59 26.75 12.89
C VAL A 177 19.98 26.45 12.35
N ALA A 178 20.77 27.50 12.15
CA ALA A 178 22.13 27.40 11.64
C ALA A 178 23.11 28.19 12.52
N ASP A 179 24.37 27.76 12.47
CA ASP A 179 25.51 28.38 13.14
C ASP A 179 26.66 28.54 12.11
N GLU A 180 27.74 29.23 12.47
CA GLU A 180 28.87 29.54 11.57
C GLU A 180 29.51 28.29 10.90
N GLY A 181 29.20 27.08 11.37
CA GLY A 181 29.64 25.80 10.81
C GLY A 181 28.57 24.94 10.09
N GLY A 182 27.32 25.42 9.94
CA GLY A 182 26.28 24.73 9.16
C GLY A 182 24.92 24.59 9.84
N VAL A 183 24.01 23.87 9.16
CA VAL A 183 22.63 23.64 9.61
C VAL A 183 22.60 22.63 10.75
N ARG A 184 22.12 23.05 11.92
CA ARG A 184 22.09 22.25 13.14
C ARG A 184 20.72 21.60 13.39
N GLY A 185 19.64 22.18 12.86
CA GLY A 185 18.31 21.61 13.00
C GLY A 185 17.19 22.43 12.37
N ILE A 186 15.96 21.96 12.56
CA ILE A 186 14.73 22.65 12.15
C ILE A 186 13.84 22.89 13.36
N LEU A 187 13.31 24.10 13.48
CA LEU A 187 12.31 24.47 14.47
C LEU A 187 10.96 24.60 13.78
N THR A 188 9.97 23.84 14.24
CA THR A 188 8.61 23.88 13.71
C THR A 188 7.64 24.36 14.79
N LEU A 189 6.52 24.95 14.36
CA LEU A 189 5.46 25.42 15.26
C LEU A 189 4.97 24.37 16.27
N PRO A 190 4.78 23.09 15.91
CA PRO A 190 4.40 22.05 16.87
C PRO A 190 5.46 21.82 17.96
N ASN A 191 6.76 21.85 17.61
CA ASN A 191 7.85 21.69 18.58
C ASN A 191 7.89 22.87 19.57
N ILE A 192 7.69 24.09 19.09
CA ILE A 192 7.66 25.30 19.93
C ILE A 192 6.50 25.26 20.93
N LYS A 193 5.31 24.79 20.50
CA LYS A 193 4.15 24.64 21.39
C LYS A 193 4.31 23.56 22.46
N SER A 194 5.24 22.62 22.27
CA SER A 194 5.52 21.56 23.25
C SER A 194 6.38 22.02 24.42
N VAL A 195 7.04 23.19 24.31
CA VAL A 195 7.82 23.78 25.39
C VAL A 195 6.91 24.66 26.26
N PRO A 196 6.81 24.43 27.59
CA PRO A 196 6.06 25.29 28.49
C PRO A 196 6.54 26.75 28.44
N GLN A 197 5.61 27.70 28.32
CA GLN A 197 5.89 29.15 28.26
C GLN A 197 6.85 29.69 29.33
N PRO A 198 6.88 29.18 30.58
CA PRO A 198 7.84 29.63 31.59
C PRO A 198 9.32 29.43 31.21
N ASN A 199 9.61 28.51 30.30
CA ASN A 199 10.99 28.14 29.93
C ASN A 199 11.49 28.86 28.67
N TRP A 200 10.65 29.67 28.03
CA TRP A 200 10.97 30.33 26.74
C TRP A 200 12.08 31.39 26.83
N GLY A 201 12.53 31.75 28.03
CA GLY A 201 13.65 32.66 28.26
C GLY A 201 15.01 31.98 28.52
N MET A 202 15.04 30.65 28.73
CA MET A 202 16.25 29.88 29.06
C MET A 202 16.71 28.92 27.95
N THR A 203 15.86 28.68 26.95
CA THR A 203 16.08 27.79 25.79
C THR A 203 15.72 28.50 24.51
#